data_AF-A0A4Q0SD27-F1
#
_entry.id   AF-A0A4Q0SD27-F1
#
_cell.length_a   1.000
_cell.length_b   1.000
_cell.length_c   1.000
_cell.angle_alpha   90.00
_cell.angle_beta   90.00
_cell.angle_gamma   90.00
#
_symmetry.space_group_name_H-M   'P 1'
#
loop_
_entity.id
_entity.type
_entity.pdbx_description
1 polymer ?
#
loop_
_entity_poly.entity_id
_entity_poly.type
_entity_poly.pdbx_seq_one_letter_code
_entity_poly.pdbx_strand_id
1 'polypeptide(L)'
;MVRDGLIVEARTLARCCYENLIWAGALKERGSEFVKDMLNDEAASRKAVGQITLKLISRAGADASAEDAKLLRDLMRQSEMRFPEGRKLHVDKKALGTAVELVYATYGQLSLDSAHPTITALGRHLRSEMDGDTRHLVIDLMPDTPERELLRTISWACEALLGVTVASNEIVGGTK
;
A
#
# COMPACT_ATOMS: atom_id res chain seq x y z
N MET A 1 -17.79 -0.25 -8.17
CA MET A 1 -16.92 -1.28 -7.58
C MET A 1 -17.73 -2.34 -6.86
N VAL A 2 -18.21 -2.11 -5.62
CA VAL A 2 -19.02 -3.11 -4.89
C VAL A 2 -20.31 -3.50 -5.62
N ARG A 3 -21.05 -2.49 -6.15
CA ARG A 3 -22.26 -2.73 -6.96
C ARG A 3 -21.99 -3.56 -8.22
N ASP A 4 -20.76 -3.53 -8.72
CA ASP A 4 -20.35 -4.18 -9.95
C ASP A 4 -19.62 -5.52 -9.67
N GLY A 5 -19.59 -5.98 -8.42
CA GLY A 5 -18.90 -7.23 -8.03
C GLY A 5 -17.37 -7.15 -8.01
N LEU A 6 -16.78 -5.96 -8.18
CA LEU A 6 -15.33 -5.72 -8.21
C LEU A 6 -14.73 -5.70 -6.79
N ILE A 7 -14.73 -6.86 -6.12
CA ILE A 7 -14.36 -6.98 -4.71
C ILE A 7 -12.87 -6.71 -4.46
N VAL A 8 -11.99 -7.13 -5.38
CA VAL A 8 -10.54 -6.99 -5.20
C VAL A 8 -10.18 -5.52 -5.18
N GLU A 9 -10.69 -4.76 -6.14
CA GLU A 9 -10.46 -3.34 -6.24
C GLU A 9 -11.11 -2.60 -5.06
N ALA A 10 -12.32 -3.01 -4.64
CA ALA A 10 -13.00 -2.41 -3.49
C ALA A 10 -12.20 -2.60 -2.19
N ARG A 11 -11.66 -3.79 -1.96
CA ARG A 11 -10.81 -4.08 -0.79
C ARG A 11 -9.46 -3.38 -0.87
N THR A 12 -8.91 -3.23 -2.07
CA THR A 12 -7.68 -2.44 -2.28
C THR A 12 -7.91 -0.98 -1.95
N LEU A 13 -9.08 -0.41 -2.32
CA LEU A 13 -9.47 0.93 -1.89
C LEU A 13 -9.59 1.02 -0.36
N ALA A 14 -10.28 0.07 0.28
CA ALA A 14 -10.41 0.02 1.75
C ALA A 14 -9.04 -0.06 2.43
N ARG A 15 -8.10 -0.86 1.90
CA ARG A 15 -6.72 -0.96 2.37
C ARG A 15 -6.01 0.40 2.29
N CYS A 16 -6.17 1.13 1.18
CA CYS A 16 -5.58 2.46 1.03
C CYS A 16 -6.19 3.47 2.04
N CYS A 17 -7.48 3.39 2.33
CA CYS A 17 -8.10 4.20 3.38
C CYS A 17 -7.47 3.90 4.75
N TYR A 18 -7.23 2.63 5.08
CA TYR A 18 -6.57 2.25 6.33
C TYR A 18 -5.10 2.66 6.38
N GLU A 19 -4.36 2.58 5.28
CA GLU A 19 -3.00 3.10 5.21
C GLU A 19 -2.98 4.61 5.48
N ASN A 20 -3.91 5.37 4.88
CA ASN A 20 -4.06 6.79 5.17
C ASN A 20 -4.41 7.06 6.64
N LEU A 21 -5.24 6.22 7.27
CA LEU A 21 -5.53 6.32 8.70
C LEU A 21 -4.27 6.13 9.55
N ILE A 22 -3.45 5.14 9.23
CA ILE A 22 -2.19 4.88 9.93
C ILE A 22 -1.22 6.07 9.76
N TRP A 23 -1.12 6.64 8.57
CA TRP A 23 -0.31 7.83 8.31
C TRP A 23 -0.83 9.08 9.02
N ALA A 24 -2.15 9.31 9.01
CA ALA A 24 -2.76 10.42 9.73
C ALA A 24 -2.55 10.28 11.24
N GLY A 25 -2.70 9.07 11.79
CA GLY A 25 -2.42 8.79 13.20
C GLY A 25 -0.95 9.09 13.55
N ALA A 26 0.00 8.57 12.76
CA ALA A 26 1.42 8.84 12.98
C ALA A 26 1.77 10.34 12.87
N LEU A 27 1.16 11.06 11.91
CA LEU A 27 1.33 12.50 11.75
C LEU A 27 0.76 13.28 12.94
N LYS A 28 -0.41 12.90 13.43
CA LYS A 28 -1.04 13.52 14.61
C LYS A 28 -0.18 13.35 15.87
N GLU A 29 0.41 12.17 16.08
CA GLU A 29 1.23 11.90 17.27
C GLU A 29 2.64 12.52 17.19
N ARG A 30 3.29 12.50 16.03
CA ARG A 30 4.72 12.87 15.88
C ARG A 30 4.97 14.17 15.12
N GLY A 31 3.94 14.73 14.47
CA GLY A 31 3.99 16.01 13.75
C GLY A 31 5.17 16.11 12.77
N SER A 32 5.96 17.17 12.90
CA SER A 32 7.07 17.48 11.99
C SER A 32 8.16 16.42 11.92
N GLU A 33 8.34 15.61 12.97
CA GLU A 33 9.30 14.50 12.94
C GLU A 33 8.86 13.43 11.96
N PHE A 34 7.56 13.12 11.94
CA PHE A 34 7.01 12.18 10.96
C PHE A 34 7.05 12.72 9.53
N VAL A 35 6.91 14.04 9.34
CA VAL A 35 7.12 14.65 8.01
C VAL A 35 8.56 14.44 7.52
N LYS A 36 9.57 14.57 8.40
CA LYS A 36 10.97 14.28 8.03
C LYS A 36 11.17 12.81 7.65
N ASP A 37 10.55 11.90 8.40
CA ASP A 37 10.52 10.46 8.08
C ASP A 37 9.96 10.21 6.67
N MET A 38 8.84 10.84 6.32
CA MET A 38 8.20 10.70 5.00
C MET A 38 9.11 11.22 3.88
N LEU A 39 9.78 12.36 4.08
CA LEU A 39 10.73 12.90 3.10
C LEU A 39 11.93 11.97 2.89
N ASN A 40 12.44 11.36 3.97
CA ASN A 40 13.53 10.38 3.90
C ASN A 40 13.11 9.10 3.17
N ASP A 41 11.88 8.62 3.36
CA ASP A 41 11.32 7.48 2.62
C ASP A 41 11.18 7.76 1.13
N GLU A 42 10.64 8.93 0.78
CA GLU A 42 10.50 9.30 -0.62
C GLU A 42 11.86 9.41 -1.31
N ALA A 43 12.86 10.00 -0.65
CA ALA A 43 14.24 10.04 -1.15
C ALA A 43 14.81 8.63 -1.37
N ALA A 44 14.62 7.71 -0.42
CA ALA A 44 15.06 6.32 -0.53
C ALA A 44 14.36 5.58 -1.70
N SER A 45 13.06 5.81 -1.87
CA SER A 45 12.26 5.21 -2.93
C SER A 45 12.66 5.72 -4.31
N ARG A 46 12.82 7.04 -4.48
CA ARG A 46 13.31 7.64 -5.74
C ARG A 46 14.70 7.13 -6.13
N LYS A 47 15.61 7.01 -5.16
CA LYS A 47 16.92 6.40 -5.37
C LYS A 47 16.82 4.95 -5.84
N ALA A 48 16.00 4.13 -5.19
CA ALA A 48 15.82 2.73 -5.56
C ALA A 48 15.26 2.59 -6.99
N VAL A 49 14.28 3.42 -7.37
CA VAL A 49 13.75 3.48 -8.73
C VAL A 49 14.85 3.86 -9.72
N GLY A 50 15.64 4.91 -9.44
CA GLY A 50 16.76 5.33 -10.29
C GLY A 50 17.80 4.22 -10.51
N GLN A 51 18.15 3.47 -9.46
CA GLN A 51 19.05 2.32 -9.56
C GLN A 51 18.49 1.21 -10.47
N ILE A 52 17.20 0.90 -10.33
CA ILE A 52 16.54 -0.10 -11.17
C ILE A 52 16.51 0.37 -12.62
N THR A 53 16.15 1.62 -12.87
CA THR A 53 16.14 2.22 -14.21
C THR A 53 17.50 2.12 -14.90
N LEU A 54 18.58 2.52 -14.21
CA LEU A 54 19.94 2.39 -14.75
C LEU A 54 20.31 0.93 -15.07
N LYS A 55 19.92 0.00 -14.21
CA LYS A 55 20.14 -1.44 -14.42
C LYS A 55 19.38 -1.96 -15.64
N LEU A 56 18.15 -1.50 -15.87
CA LEU A 56 17.34 -1.87 -17.02
C LEU A 56 17.92 -1.29 -18.33
N ILE A 57 18.32 -0.02 -18.32
CA ILE A 57 18.97 0.64 -19.46
C ILE A 57 20.23 -0.13 -19.87
N SER A 58 21.10 -0.44 -18.90
CA SER A 58 22.32 -1.20 -19.15
C SER A 58 22.05 -2.60 -19.71
N ARG A 59 21.02 -3.30 -19.20
CA ARG A 59 20.62 -4.63 -19.71
C ARG A 59 20.02 -4.58 -21.11
N ALA A 60 19.36 -3.49 -21.47
CA ALA A 60 18.79 -3.26 -22.79
C ALA A 60 19.85 -2.90 -23.85
N GLY A 61 21.14 -2.82 -23.49
CA GLY A 61 22.23 -2.46 -24.40
C GLY A 61 22.29 -0.97 -24.73
N ALA A 62 21.52 -0.13 -24.03
CA ALA A 62 21.60 1.31 -24.15
C ALA A 62 22.85 1.84 -23.44
N ASP A 63 23.41 2.93 -23.97
CA ASP A 63 24.64 3.51 -23.45
C ASP A 63 24.43 4.07 -22.03
N ALA A 64 25.01 3.39 -21.04
CA ALA A 64 24.97 3.82 -19.65
C ALA A 64 25.75 5.13 -19.40
N SER A 65 26.50 5.63 -20.38
CA SER A 65 27.19 6.92 -20.34
C SER A 65 26.40 8.06 -21.01
N ALA A 66 25.22 7.78 -21.58
CA ALA A 66 24.33 8.79 -22.12
C ALA A 66 24.00 9.88 -21.08
N GLU A 67 23.78 11.11 -21.55
CA GLU A 67 23.52 12.28 -20.70
C GLU A 67 22.36 12.04 -19.72
N ASP A 68 21.29 11.35 -20.14
CA ASP A 68 20.17 11.01 -19.27
C ASP A 68 20.56 10.09 -18.10
N ALA A 69 21.43 9.11 -18.37
CA ALA A 69 21.94 8.21 -17.34
C ALA A 69 22.88 8.94 -16.37
N LYS A 70 23.61 9.96 -16.84
CA LYS A 70 24.43 10.83 -16.01
C LYS A 70 23.56 11.76 -15.15
N LEU A 71 22.57 12.41 -15.73
CA LEU A 71 21.58 13.24 -15.03
C LEU A 71 20.89 12.44 -13.91
N LEU A 72 20.45 11.21 -14.19
CA LEU A 72 19.80 10.36 -13.20
C LEU A 72 20.74 10.04 -12.02
N ARG A 73 22.02 9.74 -12.28
CA ARG A 73 23.02 9.53 -11.21
C ARG A 73 23.24 10.80 -10.39
N ASP A 74 23.29 11.96 -11.02
CA ASP A 74 23.47 13.23 -10.32
C ASP A 74 22.25 13.57 -9.45
N LEU A 75 21.03 13.35 -9.94
CA LEU A 75 19.80 13.51 -9.16
C LEU A 75 19.77 12.57 -7.94
N MET A 76 20.19 11.31 -8.12
CA MET A 76 20.30 10.37 -7.01
C MET A 76 21.34 10.83 -5.97
N ARG A 77 22.50 11.31 -6.41
CA ARG A 77 23.55 11.83 -5.53
C ARG A 77 23.10 13.07 -4.76
N GLN A 78 22.41 13.99 -5.43
CA GLN A 78 21.83 15.18 -4.79
C GLN A 78 20.80 14.80 -3.73
N SER A 79 19.96 13.79 -4.03
CA SER A 79 18.99 13.26 -3.07
C SER A 79 19.68 12.64 -1.85
N GLU A 80 20.77 11.89 -2.03
CA GLU A 80 21.54 11.32 -0.90
C GLU A 80 22.20 12.38 -0.03
N MET A 81 22.75 13.43 -0.64
CA MET A 81 23.35 14.54 0.12
C MET A 81 22.30 15.29 0.96
N ARG A 82 21.08 15.42 0.45
CA ARG A 82 19.97 16.08 1.15
C ARG A 82 19.32 15.20 2.21
N PHE A 83 19.28 13.89 2.00
CA PHE A 83 18.62 12.90 2.85
C PHE A 83 19.53 11.69 3.11
N PRO A 84 20.58 11.85 3.93
CA PRO A 84 21.60 10.81 4.15
C PRO A 84 21.05 9.60 4.92
N GLU A 85 19.98 9.78 5.70
CA GLU A 85 19.33 8.73 6.49
C GLU A 85 18.14 8.08 5.77
N GLY A 86 18.09 8.13 4.43
CA GLY A 86 17.00 7.56 3.64
C GLY A 86 16.66 6.12 4.06
N ARG A 87 15.54 5.96 4.78
CA ARG A 87 15.03 4.68 5.27
C ARG A 87 13.58 4.54 4.85
N LYS A 88 13.21 3.33 4.43
CA LYS A 88 11.83 3.04 4.09
C LYS A 88 10.95 3.05 5.34
N LEU A 89 9.79 3.68 5.26
CA LEU A 89 8.75 3.55 6.27
C LEU A 89 8.05 2.21 6.07
N HIS A 90 7.73 1.59 7.20
CA HIS A 90 6.95 0.37 7.23
C HIS A 90 5.66 0.66 8.02
N VAL A 91 4.52 0.29 7.44
CA VAL A 91 3.18 0.61 7.97
C VAL A 91 2.98 0.03 9.38
N ASP A 92 3.48 -1.18 9.64
CA ASP A 92 3.45 -1.86 10.94
C ASP A 92 4.13 -1.03 12.04
N LYS A 93 5.35 -0.56 11.78
CA LYS A 93 6.14 0.24 12.73
C LYS A 93 5.54 1.60 13.03
N LYS A 94 4.61 2.06 12.19
CA LYS A 94 4.01 3.40 12.30
C LYS A 94 2.61 3.33 12.89
N ALA A 95 1.97 2.16 12.85
CA ALA A 95 0.79 1.87 13.65
C ALA A 95 1.16 1.57 15.13
N LEU A 96 2.28 0.89 15.38
CA LEU A 96 2.70 0.49 16.73
C LEU A 96 2.82 1.70 17.69
N GLY A 97 2.20 1.60 18.87
CA GLY A 97 2.25 2.64 19.90
C GLY A 97 1.38 3.87 19.61
N THR A 98 0.48 3.80 18.62
CA THR A 98 -0.48 4.86 18.31
C THR A 98 -1.91 4.42 18.62
N ALA A 99 -2.86 5.37 18.64
CA ALA A 99 -4.28 5.07 18.80
C ALA A 99 -4.85 4.15 17.69
N VAL A 100 -4.12 3.96 16.59
CA VAL A 100 -4.51 3.16 15.43
C VAL A 100 -3.72 1.84 15.33
N GLU A 101 -3.06 1.39 16.41
CA GLU A 101 -2.31 0.13 16.39
C GLU A 101 -3.18 -1.07 15.98
N LEU A 102 -4.38 -1.18 16.53
CA LEU A 102 -5.32 -2.27 16.22
C LEU A 102 -5.80 -2.23 14.76
N VAL A 103 -5.76 -1.06 14.11
CA VAL A 103 -6.13 -0.87 12.71
C VAL A 103 -5.16 -1.61 11.78
N TYR A 104 -3.91 -1.81 12.21
CA TYR A 104 -2.92 -2.54 11.42
C TYR A 104 -3.37 -3.97 11.09
N ALA A 105 -4.10 -4.63 11.98
CA ALA A 105 -4.59 -5.99 11.73
C ALA A 105 -5.53 -6.03 10.50
N THR A 106 -6.47 -5.08 10.41
CA THR A 106 -7.39 -4.96 9.26
C THR A 106 -6.64 -4.57 7.99
N TYR A 107 -5.71 -3.62 8.08
CA TYR A 107 -4.82 -3.26 6.97
C TYR A 107 -4.03 -4.48 6.46
N GLY A 108 -3.48 -5.29 7.37
CA GLY A 108 -2.70 -6.48 7.04
C GLY A 108 -3.55 -7.56 6.38
N GLN A 109 -4.76 -7.81 6.90
CA GLN A 109 -5.73 -8.72 6.29
C GLN A 109 -6.06 -8.29 4.85
N LEU A 110 -6.40 -7.02 4.64
CA LEU A 110 -6.72 -6.51 3.31
C LEU A 110 -5.50 -6.52 2.38
N SER A 111 -4.29 -6.29 2.91
CA SER A 111 -3.06 -6.31 2.12
C SER A 111 -2.74 -7.73 1.61
N LEU A 112 -2.89 -8.74 2.47
CA LEU A 112 -2.74 -10.15 2.08
C LEU A 112 -3.79 -10.58 1.08
N ASP A 113 -5.02 -10.11 1.27
CA ASP A 113 -6.15 -10.43 0.44
C ASP A 113 -6.04 -9.73 -0.92
N SER A 114 -6.18 -8.41 -1.01
CA SER A 114 -6.45 -7.74 -2.28
C SER A 114 -5.26 -7.00 -2.91
N ALA A 115 -4.18 -6.74 -2.16
CA ALA A 115 -3.10 -5.87 -2.62
C ALA A 115 -1.81 -6.62 -3.01
N HIS A 116 -1.52 -7.77 -2.39
CA HIS A 116 -0.32 -8.55 -2.64
C HIS A 116 -0.62 -9.86 -3.39
N PRO A 117 0.29 -10.34 -4.25
CA PRO A 117 0.16 -11.65 -4.91
C PRO A 117 0.47 -12.77 -3.91
N THR A 118 -0.48 -13.06 -3.01
CA THR A 118 -0.35 -14.12 -1.99
C THR A 118 -1.19 -15.35 -2.36
N ILE A 119 -0.95 -16.47 -1.68
CA ILE A 119 -1.82 -17.65 -1.79
C ILE A 119 -3.24 -17.35 -1.29
N THR A 120 -3.40 -16.47 -0.29
CA THR A 120 -4.71 -15.97 0.13
C THR A 120 -5.40 -15.21 -1.01
N ALA A 121 -4.64 -14.39 -1.74
CA ALA A 121 -5.14 -13.66 -2.89
C ALA A 121 -5.56 -14.59 -4.03
N LEU A 122 -4.75 -15.61 -4.32
CA LEU A 122 -5.08 -16.64 -5.30
C LEU A 122 -6.30 -17.47 -4.88
N GLY A 123 -6.40 -17.79 -3.59
CA GLY A 123 -7.42 -18.68 -3.03
C GLY A 123 -8.86 -18.25 -3.32
N ARG A 124 -9.15 -16.95 -3.45
CA ARG A 124 -10.50 -16.48 -3.81
C ARG A 124 -10.95 -16.91 -5.21
N HIS A 125 -9.98 -17.13 -6.10
CA HIS A 125 -10.23 -17.51 -7.48
C HIS A 125 -10.22 -19.03 -7.65
N LEU A 126 -9.84 -19.80 -6.62
CA LEU A 126 -9.75 -21.25 -6.70
C LEU A 126 -11.06 -21.90 -6.25
N ARG A 127 -11.70 -22.63 -7.16
CA ARG A 127 -12.85 -23.49 -6.87
C ARG A 127 -12.51 -24.94 -7.17
N SER A 128 -13.07 -25.84 -6.39
CA SER A 128 -13.04 -27.26 -6.70
C SER A 128 -14.35 -27.67 -7.37
N GLU A 129 -14.25 -28.39 -8.47
CA GLU A 129 -15.39 -28.96 -9.19
C GLU A 129 -15.23 -30.48 -9.27
N MET A 130 -16.35 -31.19 -9.32
CA MET A 130 -16.38 -32.64 -9.51
C MET A 130 -16.90 -32.93 -10.91
N ASP A 131 -16.17 -33.74 -11.66
CA ASP A 131 -16.62 -34.35 -12.92
C ASP A 131 -16.63 -35.88 -12.73
N GLY A 132 -17.82 -36.42 -12.45
CA GLY A 132 -17.96 -37.79 -11.94
C GLY A 132 -17.20 -37.99 -10.63
N ASP A 133 -16.24 -38.92 -10.64
CA ASP A 133 -15.35 -39.21 -9.50
C ASP A 133 -14.04 -38.39 -9.51
N THR A 134 -13.83 -37.54 -10.52
CA THR A 134 -12.60 -36.76 -10.67
C THR A 134 -12.78 -35.35 -10.11
N ARG A 135 -11.85 -34.93 -9.25
CA ARG A 135 -11.80 -33.57 -8.70
C ARG A 135 -10.94 -32.67 -9.58
N HIS A 136 -11.54 -31.62 -10.13
CA HIS A 136 -10.85 -30.58 -10.89
C HIS A 136 -10.67 -29.33 -10.03
N LEU A 137 -9.50 -28.70 -10.15
CA LEU A 137 -9.25 -27.36 -9.62
C LEU A 137 -9.47 -26.36 -10.76
N VAL A 138 -10.42 -25.45 -10.55
CA VAL A 138 -10.84 -24.45 -11.53
C VAL A 138 -10.47 -23.06 -11.00
N ILE A 139 -10.14 -22.16 -11.93
CA ILE A 139 -9.82 -20.76 -11.66
C ILE A 139 -10.98 -19.89 -12.16
N ASP A 140 -11.70 -19.25 -11.24
CA ASP A 140 -12.71 -18.25 -11.55
C ASP A 140 -12.05 -16.88 -11.73
N LEU A 141 -12.17 -16.28 -12.92
CA LEU A 141 -11.66 -14.92 -13.15
C LEU A 141 -12.40 -13.88 -12.29
N MET A 142 -13.70 -14.09 -12.10
CA MET A 142 -14.56 -13.29 -11.24
C MET A 142 -14.97 -14.16 -10.05
N PRO A 143 -14.37 -13.97 -8.87
CA PRO A 143 -14.64 -14.82 -7.72
C PRO A 143 -16.06 -14.54 -7.20
N ASP A 144 -16.82 -15.60 -6.95
CA ASP A 144 -18.14 -15.47 -6.35
C ASP A 144 -18.01 -14.92 -4.94
N THR A 145 -18.54 -13.71 -4.73
CA THR A 145 -18.34 -12.95 -3.50
C THR A 145 -19.67 -12.78 -2.79
N PRO A 146 -19.83 -13.37 -1.60
CA PRO A 146 -21.06 -13.22 -0.81
C PRO A 146 -21.37 -11.77 -0.48
N GLU A 147 -22.65 -11.40 -0.46
CA GLU A 147 -23.10 -10.03 -0.13
C GLU A 147 -22.54 -9.52 1.21
N ARG A 148 -22.43 -10.39 2.22
CA ARG A 148 -21.81 -10.04 3.51
C ARG A 148 -20.38 -9.52 3.38
N GLU A 149 -19.61 -10.05 2.42
CA GLU A 149 -18.22 -9.63 2.17
C GLU A 149 -18.16 -8.27 1.49
N LEU A 150 -19.13 -8.02 0.60
CA LEU A 150 -19.33 -6.73 -0.04
C LEU A 150 -19.65 -5.64 1.01
N LEU A 151 -20.63 -5.90 1.87
CA LEU A 151 -21.03 -4.98 2.95
C LEU A 151 -19.90 -4.75 3.95
N ARG A 152 -19.17 -5.80 4.33
CA ARG A 152 -18.01 -5.69 5.23
C ARG A 152 -16.93 -4.80 4.63
N THR A 153 -16.70 -4.89 3.32
CA THR A 153 -15.72 -4.06 2.61
C THR A 153 -16.12 -2.58 2.62
N ILE A 154 -17.43 -2.29 2.49
CA ILE A 154 -17.95 -0.92 2.65
C ILE A 154 -17.73 -0.43 4.09
N SER A 155 -18.06 -1.24 5.09
CA SER A 155 -17.86 -0.88 6.51
C SER A 155 -16.41 -0.52 6.79
N TRP A 156 -15.48 -1.36 6.37
CA TRP A 156 -14.04 -1.13 6.50
C TRP A 156 -13.58 0.18 5.85
N ALA A 157 -14.03 0.47 4.63
CA ALA A 157 -13.70 1.72 3.96
C ALA A 157 -14.26 2.94 4.74
N CYS A 158 -15.52 2.86 5.20
CA CYS A 158 -16.15 3.92 5.97
C CYS A 158 -15.47 4.16 7.33
N GLU A 159 -15.15 3.09 8.08
CA GLU A 159 -14.43 3.16 9.35
C GLU A 159 -13.08 3.85 9.18
N ALA A 160 -12.29 3.43 8.18
CA ALA A 160 -10.99 4.00 7.91
C ALA A 160 -11.10 5.49 7.53
N LEU A 161 -12.03 5.85 6.65
CA LEU A 161 -12.25 7.23 6.22
C LEU A 161 -12.69 8.12 7.38
N LEU A 162 -13.62 7.66 8.23
CA LEU A 162 -14.04 8.39 9.43
C LEU A 162 -12.83 8.62 10.35
N GLY A 163 -12.02 7.60 10.59
CA GLY A 163 -10.79 7.75 11.35
C GLY A 163 -9.85 8.81 10.77
N VAL A 164 -9.66 8.83 9.44
CA VAL A 164 -8.84 9.84 8.76
C VAL A 164 -9.42 11.23 8.98
N THR A 165 -10.74 11.40 8.88
CA THR A 165 -11.38 12.72 9.10
C THR A 165 -11.17 13.22 10.53
N VAL A 166 -11.29 12.34 11.53
CA VAL A 166 -11.06 12.67 12.94
C VAL A 166 -9.60 13.06 13.15
N ALA A 167 -8.65 12.23 12.71
CA ALA A 167 -7.23 12.51 12.84
C ALA A 167 -6.83 13.82 12.14
N SER A 168 -7.38 14.07 10.94
CA SER A 168 -7.13 15.31 10.19
C SER A 168 -7.66 16.54 10.93
N ASN A 169 -8.85 16.45 11.51
CA ASN A 169 -9.43 17.52 12.32
C ASN A 169 -8.56 17.82 13.55
N GLU A 170 -8.06 16.78 14.24
CA GLU A 170 -7.16 16.95 15.37
C GLU A 170 -5.82 17.59 14.97
N ILE A 171 -5.25 17.19 13.83
CA ILE A 171 -3.99 17.76 13.30
C ILE A 171 -4.11 19.27 13.07
N VAL A 172 -5.25 19.76 12.58
CA VAL A 172 -5.45 21.20 12.29
C VAL A 172 -5.92 22.01 13.49
N GLY A 173 -5.95 21.42 14.69
CA GLY A 173 -6.30 22.11 15.94
C GLY A 173 -7.70 21.82 16.48
N GLY A 174 -8.43 20.88 15.88
CA GLY A 174 -9.73 20.40 16.33
C GLY A 174 -10.91 21.34 16.00
N THR A 175 -12.12 20.78 16.09
CA THR A 175 -13.35 21.57 16.08
C THR A 175 -13.56 22.14 17.48
N LYS A 176 -13.78 23.46 17.58
CA LYS A 176 -14.14 24.14 18.83
C LYS A 176 -15.62 24.06 19.11
#